data_AF-E3E8N8-F1
#
_entry.id   AF-E3E8N8-F1
#
_cell.length_a   1.000
_cell.length_b   1.000
_cell.length_c   1.000
_cell.angle_alpha   90.00
_cell.angle_beta   90.00
_cell.angle_gamma   90.00
#
_symmetry.space_group_name_H-M   'P 1'
#
loop_
_entity.id
_entity.type
_entity.pdbx_description
1 polymer ?
#
loop_
_entity_poly.entity_id
_entity_poly.type
_entity_poly.pdbx_seq_one_letter_code
_entity_poly.pdbx_strand_id
1 'polypeptide(L)'
;MMTNNDYKLQVEKELGKELKEIMYEYCVEKDLIPAEISSILNVPKNTIIQWRNQFRFGPQQRAADSSRLIRQKGINDYKNELQNIDFNREFDFKEHSLSGFKELIERFLELEKYRRTIINSNALADMSVMIRIESLNEMLGYLNDYEENQLYKRYEQEIQNLEMYKDLYR
;
A
#
# COMPACT_ATOMS: atom_id res chain seq x y z
N MET A 1 12.72 32.22 -28.90
CA MET A 1 12.60 31.36 -27.69
C MET A 1 12.77 29.93 -28.13
N MET A 2 13.57 29.13 -27.42
CA MET A 2 13.62 27.68 -27.64
C MET A 2 12.30 27.04 -27.22
N THR A 3 11.86 26.04 -27.99
CA THR A 3 10.66 25.25 -27.69
C THR A 3 10.98 24.11 -26.72
N ASN A 4 9.95 23.47 -26.16
CA ASN A 4 10.11 22.29 -25.30
C ASN A 4 10.88 21.17 -26.03
N ASN A 5 10.60 20.95 -27.32
CA ASN A 5 11.32 19.97 -28.13
C ASN A 5 12.79 20.33 -28.36
N ASP A 6 13.11 21.63 -28.50
CA ASP A 6 14.50 22.08 -28.64
C ASP A 6 15.29 21.79 -27.36
N TYR A 7 14.71 22.09 -26.19
CA TYR A 7 15.31 21.77 -24.89
C TYR A 7 15.48 20.27 -24.68
N LYS A 8 14.50 19.46 -25.11
CA LYS A 8 14.60 18.00 -25.05
C LYS A 8 15.80 17.51 -25.86
N LEU A 9 15.90 17.88 -27.13
CA LEU A 9 16.98 17.45 -28.01
C LEU A 9 18.35 17.90 -27.50
N GLN A 10 18.44 19.10 -26.93
CA GLN A 10 19.66 19.60 -26.30
C GLN A 10 20.08 18.70 -25.13
N VAL A 11 19.18 18.45 -24.18
CA VAL A 11 19.46 17.66 -22.96
C VAL A 11 19.81 16.20 -23.31
N GLU A 12 19.07 15.59 -24.24
CA GLU A 12 19.35 14.22 -24.70
C GLU A 12 20.71 14.12 -25.40
N LYS A 13 21.09 15.13 -26.18
CA LYS A 13 22.38 15.17 -26.86
C LYS A 13 23.55 15.41 -25.90
N GLU A 14 23.37 16.28 -24.91
CA GLU A 14 24.40 16.59 -23.91
C GLU A 14 24.69 15.40 -22.99
N LEU A 15 23.65 14.66 -22.59
CA LEU A 15 23.77 13.55 -21.64
C LEU A 15 23.79 12.16 -22.28
N GLY A 16 23.53 12.05 -23.57
CA GLY A 16 23.57 10.79 -24.33
C GLY A 16 22.53 9.74 -23.89
N LYS A 17 21.46 10.19 -23.22
CA LYS A 17 20.37 9.35 -22.70
C LYS A 17 19.02 9.89 -23.18
N GLU A 18 18.00 9.05 -23.16
CA GLU A 18 16.63 9.53 -23.42
C GLU A 18 16.15 10.44 -22.28
N LEU A 19 15.34 11.45 -22.62
CA LEU A 19 14.82 12.42 -21.65
C LEU A 19 14.09 11.73 -20.48
N LYS A 20 13.39 10.63 -20.75
CA LYS A 20 12.68 9.87 -19.72
C LYS A 20 13.65 9.27 -18.70
N GLU A 21 14.80 8.75 -19.13
CA GLU A 21 15.82 8.18 -18.25
C GLU A 21 16.49 9.28 -17.42
N ILE A 22 16.82 10.41 -18.05
CA ILE A 22 17.41 11.58 -17.38
C ILE A 22 16.46 12.10 -16.29
N MET A 23 15.18 12.26 -16.64
CA MET A 23 14.15 12.71 -15.71
C MET A 23 13.88 11.69 -14.60
N TYR A 24 14.01 10.39 -14.88
CA TYR A 24 13.91 9.35 -13.86
C TYR A 24 15.07 9.44 -12.86
N GLU A 25 16.31 9.49 -13.35
CA GLU A 25 17.50 9.64 -12.51
C GLU A 25 17.38 10.86 -11.58
N TYR A 26 16.99 12.02 -12.13
CA TYR A 26 16.93 13.25 -11.34
C TYR A 26 15.72 13.34 -10.42
N CYS A 27 14.52 12.99 -10.88
CA CYS A 27 13.32 13.09 -10.04
C CYS A 27 13.14 11.91 -9.09
N VAL A 28 13.60 10.70 -9.44
CA VAL A 28 13.32 9.47 -8.69
C VAL A 28 14.52 9.02 -7.89
N GLU A 29 15.69 8.89 -8.52
CA GLU A 29 16.87 8.34 -7.84
C GLU A 29 17.55 9.39 -6.96
N LYS A 30 17.64 10.63 -7.43
CA LYS A 30 18.26 11.75 -6.70
C LYS A 30 17.26 12.64 -5.95
N ASP A 31 15.97 12.37 -6.10
CA ASP A 31 14.85 13.09 -5.46
C ASP A 31 14.92 14.63 -5.57
N LEU A 32 15.42 15.15 -6.71
CA LEU A 32 15.62 16.58 -6.90
C LEU A 32 14.32 17.31 -7.22
N ILE A 33 14.19 18.54 -6.71
CA ILE A 33 13.05 19.41 -7.03
C ILE A 33 13.24 20.09 -8.40
N PRO A 34 12.15 20.53 -9.08
CA PRO A 34 12.24 21.10 -10.42
C PRO A 34 13.16 22.32 -10.54
N ALA A 35 13.37 23.06 -9.45
CA ALA A 35 14.28 24.20 -9.43
C ALA A 35 15.75 23.76 -9.52
N GLU A 36 16.13 22.69 -8.83
CA GLU A 36 17.50 22.15 -8.87
C GLU A 36 17.80 21.54 -10.23
N ILE A 37 16.86 20.77 -10.78
CA ILE A 37 16.98 20.19 -12.12
C ILE A 37 17.07 21.29 -13.18
N SER A 38 16.29 22.37 -13.03
CA SER A 38 16.35 23.53 -13.93
C SER A 38 17.73 24.16 -13.96
N SER A 39 18.38 24.30 -12.80
CA SER A 39 19.75 24.80 -12.69
C SER A 39 20.79 23.85 -13.27
N ILE A 40 20.64 22.53 -13.08
CA ILE A 40 21.58 21.52 -13.58
C ILE A 40 21.51 21.40 -15.11
N LEU A 41 20.31 21.33 -15.67
CA LEU A 41 20.09 21.13 -17.11
C LEU A 41 20.07 22.42 -17.91
N ASN A 42 20.15 23.59 -17.25
CA ASN A 42 19.98 24.89 -17.89
C ASN A 42 18.68 24.99 -18.73
N VAL A 43 17.60 24.40 -18.22
CA VAL A 43 16.27 24.36 -18.84
C VAL A 43 15.28 25.10 -17.96
N PRO A 44 14.33 25.88 -18.50
CA PRO A 44 13.31 26.55 -17.69
C PRO A 44 12.53 25.58 -16.79
N LYS A 45 12.33 25.98 -15.52
CA LYS A 45 11.58 25.19 -14.52
C LYS A 45 10.22 24.69 -15.01
N ASN A 46 9.48 25.48 -15.79
CA ASN A 46 8.17 25.08 -16.30
C ASN A 46 8.27 23.89 -17.28
N THR A 47 9.32 23.85 -18.10
CA THR A 47 9.61 22.72 -19.00
C THR A 47 9.92 21.46 -18.19
N ILE A 48 10.73 21.57 -17.13
CA ILE A 48 11.01 20.46 -16.20
C ILE A 48 9.72 19.94 -15.53
N ILE A 49 8.84 20.84 -15.08
CA ILE A 49 7.54 20.47 -14.49
C ILE A 49 6.68 19.72 -15.50
N GLN A 50 6.63 20.17 -16.76
CA GLN A 50 5.90 19.51 -17.83
C GLN A 50 6.42 18.09 -18.07
N TRP A 51 7.74 17.91 -18.20
CA TRP A 51 8.35 16.58 -18.37
C TRP A 51 8.09 15.67 -17.18
N ARG A 52 8.28 16.18 -15.96
CA ARG A 52 8.01 15.42 -14.73
C ARG A 52 6.56 14.94 -14.67
N ASN A 53 5.60 15.79 -15.03
CA ASN A 53 4.19 15.45 -15.04
C ASN A 53 3.85 14.45 -16.16
N GLN A 54 4.43 14.64 -17.35
CA GLN A 54 4.27 13.75 -18.52
C GLN A 54 4.71 12.33 -18.19
N PHE A 55 5.87 12.18 -17.54
CA PHE A 55 6.39 10.86 -17.13
C PHE A 55 5.86 10.37 -15.79
N ARG A 56 4.99 11.14 -15.13
CA ARG A 56 4.41 10.84 -13.81
C ARG A 56 5.44 10.65 -12.69
N PHE A 57 6.58 11.33 -12.76
CA PHE A 57 7.63 11.23 -11.73
C PHE A 57 7.41 12.17 -10.54
N GLY A 58 6.27 12.87 -10.47
CA GLY A 58 5.90 13.65 -9.29
C GLY A 58 5.67 12.75 -8.06
N PRO A 59 6.09 13.14 -6.85
CA PRO A 59 5.97 12.30 -5.64
C PRO A 59 4.56 11.75 -5.41
N GLN A 60 3.53 12.58 -5.58
CA GLN A 60 2.12 12.18 -5.42
C GLN A 60 1.67 11.19 -6.51
N GLN A 61 2.14 11.35 -7.74
CA GLN A 61 1.80 10.43 -8.85
C GLN A 61 2.44 9.06 -8.62
N ARG A 62 3.71 9.03 -8.20
CA ARG A 62 4.40 7.79 -7.83
C ARG A 62 3.72 7.10 -6.65
N ALA A 63 3.34 7.85 -5.63
CA ALA A 63 2.60 7.30 -4.49
C ALA A 63 1.26 6.69 -4.95
N ALA A 64 0.49 7.40 -5.77
CA ALA A 64 -0.78 6.88 -6.31
C ALA A 64 -0.58 5.62 -7.18
N ASP A 65 0.45 5.61 -8.03
CA ASP A 65 0.75 4.47 -8.91
C ASP A 65 1.17 3.25 -8.08
N SER A 66 1.99 3.45 -7.05
CA SER A 66 2.38 2.41 -6.09
C SER A 66 1.17 1.87 -5.30
N SER A 67 0.33 2.76 -4.74
CA SER A 67 -0.89 2.37 -4.03
C SER A 67 -1.83 1.55 -4.90
N ARG A 68 -1.95 1.90 -6.19
CA ARG A 68 -2.75 1.14 -7.15
C ARG A 68 -2.19 -0.28 -7.36
N LEU A 69 -0.86 -0.41 -7.51
CA LEU A 69 -0.21 -1.71 -7.67
C LEU A 69 -0.37 -2.58 -6.42
N ILE A 70 -0.16 -2.02 -5.23
CA ILE A 70 -0.36 -2.72 -3.95
C ILE A 70 -1.80 -3.19 -3.83
N ARG A 71 -2.77 -2.33 -4.15
CA ARG A 71 -4.19 -2.69 -4.15
C ARG A 71 -4.48 -3.85 -5.10
N GLN A 72 -3.98 -3.77 -6.34
CA GLN A 72 -4.21 -4.80 -7.35
C GLN A 72 -3.58 -6.14 -6.94
N LYS A 73 -2.37 -6.11 -6.37
CA LYS A 73 -1.71 -7.29 -5.82
C LYS A 73 -2.56 -7.93 -4.71
N GLY A 74 -2.96 -7.15 -3.70
CA GLY A 74 -3.78 -7.67 -2.59
C GLY A 74 -5.13 -8.24 -3.04
N ILE A 75 -5.76 -7.64 -4.06
CA ILE A 75 -6.99 -8.20 -4.65
C ILE A 75 -6.71 -9.55 -5.33
N ASN A 76 -5.59 -9.67 -6.05
CA ASN A 76 -5.23 -10.93 -6.71
C ASN A 76 -4.86 -12.02 -5.69
N ASP A 77 -4.15 -11.66 -4.62
CA ASP A 77 -3.82 -12.57 -3.53
C ASP A 77 -5.11 -13.15 -2.91
N TYR A 78 -6.11 -12.31 -2.62
CA TYR A 78 -7.41 -12.78 -2.14
C TYR A 78 -8.16 -13.65 -3.15
N LYS A 79 -8.10 -13.33 -4.45
CA LYS A 79 -8.71 -14.21 -5.47
C LYS A 79 -8.09 -15.60 -5.49
N ASN A 80 -6.77 -15.69 -5.30
CA ASN A 80 -6.06 -16.96 -5.25
C ASN A 80 -6.41 -17.76 -3.99
N GLU A 81 -6.41 -17.10 -2.82
CA GLU A 81 -6.81 -17.72 -1.55
C GLU A 81 -8.23 -18.30 -1.59
N LEU A 82 -9.15 -17.57 -2.21
CA LEU A 82 -10.57 -17.93 -2.26
C LEU A 82 -10.95 -18.88 -3.40
N GLN A 83 -10.02 -19.25 -4.28
CA GLN A 83 -10.32 -19.96 -5.53
C GLN A 83 -11.07 -21.29 -5.32
N ASN A 84 -10.79 -21.98 -4.22
CA ASN A 84 -11.35 -23.30 -3.90
C ASN A 84 -12.28 -23.28 -2.68
N ILE A 85 -12.67 -22.09 -2.20
CA ILE A 85 -13.51 -21.96 -1.02
C ILE A 85 -14.98 -22.06 -1.42
N ASP A 86 -15.70 -22.99 -0.81
CA ASP A 86 -17.17 -23.00 -0.82
C ASP A 86 -17.70 -22.16 0.36
N PHE A 87 -18.37 -21.06 0.06
CA PHE A 87 -18.98 -20.18 1.07
C PHE A 87 -20.22 -20.80 1.75
N ASN A 88 -20.82 -21.84 1.16
CA ASN A 88 -21.99 -22.53 1.70
C ASN A 88 -21.64 -23.81 2.45
N ARG A 89 -20.35 -24.14 2.58
CA ARG A 89 -19.92 -25.33 3.33
C ARG A 89 -20.38 -25.23 4.78
N GLU A 90 -20.80 -26.36 5.34
CA GLU A 90 -21.28 -26.44 6.72
C GLU A 90 -20.22 -25.96 7.73
N PHE A 91 -20.68 -25.53 8.90
CA PHE A 91 -19.81 -25.24 10.03
C PHE A 91 -19.36 -26.54 10.71
N ASP A 92 -18.07 -26.65 11.00
CA ASP A 92 -17.49 -27.75 11.74
C ASP A 92 -17.87 -27.66 13.23
N PHE A 93 -17.98 -26.45 13.76
CA PHE A 93 -18.32 -26.14 15.14
C PHE A 93 -19.64 -25.37 15.25
N LYS A 94 -20.74 -26.09 15.49
CA LYS A 94 -22.10 -25.51 15.64
C LYS A 94 -22.46 -25.13 17.08
N GLU A 95 -21.54 -25.34 18.02
CA GLU A 95 -21.71 -25.07 19.44
C GLU A 95 -21.27 -23.66 19.83
N HIS A 96 -21.77 -23.17 20.96
CA HIS A 96 -21.32 -21.89 21.53
C HIS A 96 -19.99 -22.08 22.27
N SER A 97 -18.91 -22.22 21.50
CA SER A 97 -17.55 -22.41 22.00
C SER A 97 -16.56 -21.45 21.35
N LEU A 98 -15.34 -21.37 21.88
CA LEU A 98 -14.30 -20.53 21.30
C LEU A 98 -13.92 -21.00 19.89
N SER A 99 -13.88 -22.31 19.66
CA SER A 99 -13.66 -22.90 18.32
C SER A 99 -14.76 -22.51 17.34
N GLY A 100 -16.03 -22.54 17.77
CA GLY A 100 -17.15 -22.06 16.95
C GLY A 100 -17.08 -20.56 16.67
N PHE A 101 -16.68 -19.76 17.65
CA PHE A 101 -16.48 -18.33 17.45
C PHE A 101 -15.33 -18.05 16.47
N LYS A 102 -14.20 -18.76 16.61
CA LYS A 102 -13.06 -18.66 15.70
C LYS A 102 -13.46 -18.99 14.26
N GLU A 103 -14.16 -20.10 14.05
CA GLU A 103 -14.64 -20.49 12.73
C GLU A 103 -15.55 -19.40 12.13
N LEU A 104 -16.46 -18.81 12.91
CA LEU A 104 -17.30 -17.70 12.44
C LEU A 104 -16.48 -16.49 11.98
N ILE A 105 -15.43 -16.11 12.72
CA ILE A 105 -14.54 -15.02 12.33
C ILE A 105 -13.80 -15.36 11.03
N GLU A 106 -13.32 -16.60 10.87
CA GLU A 106 -12.70 -17.07 9.62
C GLU A 106 -13.70 -17.00 8.45
N ARG A 107 -14.96 -17.42 8.63
CA ARG A 107 -16.00 -17.29 7.60
C ARG A 107 -16.29 -15.84 7.24
N PHE A 108 -16.37 -14.94 8.22
CA PHE A 108 -16.54 -13.51 7.96
C PHE A 108 -15.34 -12.92 7.22
N LEU A 109 -14.12 -13.36 7.55
CA LEU A 109 -12.90 -12.92 6.88
C LEU A 109 -12.92 -13.30 5.40
N GLU A 110 -13.29 -14.53 5.08
CA GLU A 110 -13.45 -15.00 3.69
C GLU A 110 -14.45 -14.13 2.92
N LEU A 111 -15.60 -13.81 3.54
CA LEU A 111 -16.64 -12.97 2.94
C LEU A 111 -16.16 -11.54 2.67
N GLU A 112 -15.45 -10.92 3.61
CA GLU A 112 -14.93 -9.56 3.43
C GLU A 112 -13.78 -9.53 2.41
N LYS A 113 -12.90 -10.55 2.41
CA LYS A 113 -11.89 -10.73 1.35
C LYS A 113 -12.55 -10.82 -0.02
N TYR A 114 -13.58 -11.66 -0.17
CA TYR A 114 -14.34 -11.78 -1.42
C TYR A 114 -14.98 -10.46 -1.83
N ARG A 115 -15.62 -9.77 -0.86
CA ARG A 115 -16.23 -8.46 -1.09
C ARG A 115 -15.23 -7.44 -1.65
N ARG A 116 -13.99 -7.42 -1.14
CA ARG A 116 -12.94 -6.55 -1.67
C ARG A 116 -12.60 -6.85 -3.14
N THR A 117 -12.71 -8.10 -3.59
CA THR A 117 -12.43 -8.49 -4.98
C THR A 117 -13.48 -8.00 -5.97
N ILE A 118 -14.71 -7.74 -5.51
CA ILE A 118 -15.86 -7.34 -6.35
C ILE A 118 -16.23 -5.85 -6.23
N ILE A 119 -15.84 -5.17 -5.15
CA ILE A 119 -16.07 -3.73 -5.01
C ILE A 119 -15.22 -2.97 -6.04
N ASN A 120 -15.90 -2.35 -7.01
CA ASN A 120 -15.27 -1.46 -7.96
C ASN A 120 -15.38 0.01 -7.51
N SER A 121 -14.22 0.67 -7.46
CA SER A 121 -14.01 2.12 -7.63
C SER A 121 -14.39 3.12 -6.52
N ASN A 122 -15.12 2.77 -5.46
CA ASN A 122 -15.31 3.69 -4.32
C ASN A 122 -14.21 3.51 -3.26
N ALA A 123 -13.32 4.50 -3.13
CA ALA A 123 -12.22 4.49 -2.17
C ALA A 123 -12.67 4.34 -0.71
N LEU A 124 -13.82 4.94 -0.32
CA LEU A 124 -14.35 4.82 1.04
C LEU A 124 -14.90 3.41 1.31
N ALA A 125 -15.55 2.80 0.32
CA ALA A 125 -16.03 1.42 0.44
C ALA A 125 -14.86 0.43 0.51
N ASP A 126 -13.84 0.63 -0.32
CA ASP A 126 -12.60 -0.17 -0.30
C ASP A 126 -11.90 -0.07 1.05
N MET A 127 -11.75 1.14 1.59
CA MET A 127 -11.17 1.39 2.92
C MET A 127 -11.99 0.74 4.03
N SER A 128 -13.32 0.84 3.99
CA SER A 128 -14.19 0.20 4.98
C SER A 128 -14.01 -1.33 4.99
N VAL A 129 -13.91 -1.96 3.83
CA VAL A 129 -13.65 -3.40 3.73
C VAL A 129 -12.26 -3.76 4.21
N MET A 130 -11.23 -2.96 3.88
CA MET A 130 -9.89 -3.16 4.42
C MET A 130 -9.86 -3.15 5.95
N ILE A 131 -10.50 -2.15 6.58
CA ILE A 131 -10.56 -2.04 8.04
C ILE A 131 -11.23 -3.28 8.65
N ARG A 132 -12.31 -3.78 8.03
CA ARG A 132 -12.98 -5.00 8.49
C ARG A 132 -12.07 -6.22 8.39
N ILE A 133 -11.37 -6.39 7.28
CA ILE A 133 -10.42 -7.50 7.09
C ILE A 133 -9.33 -7.45 8.17
N GLU A 134 -8.70 -6.29 8.40
CA GLU A 134 -7.67 -6.15 9.43
C GLU A 134 -8.23 -6.41 10.83
N SER A 135 -9.43 -5.93 11.13
CA SER A 135 -10.08 -6.19 12.43
C SER A 135 -10.33 -7.68 12.66
N LEU A 136 -10.78 -8.41 11.64
CA LEU A 136 -11.03 -9.85 11.72
C LEU A 136 -9.71 -10.64 11.85
N ASN A 137 -8.67 -10.25 11.10
CA ASN A 137 -7.33 -10.82 11.26
C ASN A 137 -6.79 -10.61 12.68
N GLU A 138 -6.94 -9.40 13.23
CA GLU A 138 -6.50 -9.09 14.60
C GLU A 138 -7.26 -9.92 15.64
N MET A 139 -8.58 -10.04 15.49
CA MET A 139 -9.40 -10.92 16.34
C MET A 139 -8.92 -12.37 16.27
N LEU A 140 -8.62 -12.90 15.08
CA LEU A 140 -8.06 -14.25 14.94
C LEU A 140 -6.68 -14.37 15.58
N GLY A 141 -5.84 -13.34 15.47
CA GLY A 141 -4.55 -13.26 16.17
C GLY A 141 -4.72 -13.40 17.68
N TYR A 142 -5.63 -12.62 18.27
CA TYR A 142 -5.96 -12.71 19.70
C TYR A 142 -6.50 -14.09 20.11
N LEU A 143 -7.35 -14.70 19.28
CA LEU A 143 -7.88 -16.04 19.54
C LEU A 143 -6.79 -17.11 19.49
N ASN A 144 -5.90 -17.05 18.49
CA ASN A 144 -4.76 -17.95 18.37
C ASN A 144 -3.81 -17.79 19.56
N ASP A 145 -3.43 -16.55 19.89
CA ASP A 145 -2.58 -16.27 21.05
C ASP A 145 -3.21 -16.80 22.35
N TYR A 146 -4.53 -16.73 22.48
CA TYR A 146 -5.23 -17.27 23.64
C TYR A 146 -5.19 -18.81 23.68
N GLU A 147 -5.50 -19.46 22.57
CA GLU A 147 -5.42 -20.93 22.44
C GLU A 147 -4.00 -21.46 22.70
N GLU A 148 -2.98 -20.72 22.32
CA GLU A 148 -1.56 -21.06 22.51
C GLU A 148 -0.99 -20.60 23.87
N ASN A 149 -1.84 -20.07 24.76
CA ASN A 149 -1.44 -19.48 26.06
C ASN A 149 -0.38 -18.36 25.96
N GLN A 150 -0.28 -17.69 24.81
CA GLN A 150 0.63 -16.57 24.56
C GLN A 150 0.01 -15.21 24.83
N LEU A 151 -1.33 -15.11 24.90
CA LEU A 151 -2.01 -13.82 25.01
C LEU A 151 -1.61 -13.02 26.26
N TYR A 152 -1.42 -13.69 27.40
CA TYR A 152 -0.94 -13.03 28.61
C TYR A 152 0.46 -12.44 28.44
N LYS A 153 1.36 -13.19 27.79
CA LYS A 153 2.72 -12.72 27.49
C LYS A 153 2.71 -11.52 26.55
N ARG A 154 1.85 -11.54 25.53
CA ARG A 154 1.66 -10.40 24.62
C ARG A 154 1.18 -9.17 25.39
N TYR A 155 0.22 -9.32 26.31
CA TYR A 155 -0.26 -8.23 27.15
C TYR A 155 0.86 -7.63 28.03
N GLU A 156 1.68 -8.48 28.67
CA GLU A 156 2.83 -8.03 29.46
C GLU A 156 3.85 -7.25 28.63
N GLN A 157 4.11 -7.68 27.39
CA GLN A 157 4.99 -6.97 26.46
C GLN A 157 4.44 -5.58 26.09
N GLU A 158 3.14 -5.45 25.86
CA GLU A 158 2.51 -4.15 25.57
C GLU A 158 2.64 -3.17 26.75
N ILE A 159 2.51 -3.66 27.99
CA ILE A 159 2.76 -2.83 29.19
C ILE A 159 4.21 -2.30 29.17
N GLN A 160 5.19 -3.19 28.99
CA GLN A 160 6.60 -2.82 28.96
C GLN A 160 6.91 -1.81 27.85
N ASN A 161 6.36 -2.01 26.66
CA ASN A 161 6.51 -1.07 25.55
C ASN A 161 5.96 0.32 25.90
N LEU A 162 4.77 0.39 26.50
CA LEU A 162 4.16 1.66 26.94
C LEU A 162 4.97 2.36 28.03
N GLU A 163 5.59 1.61 28.94
CA GLU A 163 6.50 2.17 29.94
C GLU A 163 7.74 2.78 29.30
N MET A 164 8.37 2.08 28.35
CA MET A 164 9.52 2.62 27.60
C MET A 164 9.17 3.92 26.86
N TYR A 165 7.98 4.03 26.27
CA TYR A 165 7.55 5.27 25.62
C TYR A 165 7.39 6.43 26.60
N LYS A 166 6.87 6.17 27.82
CA LYS A 166 6.73 7.22 28.84
C LYS A 166 8.08 7.80 29.26
N ASP A 167 9.11 6.96 29.30
CA ASP A 167 10.46 7.38 29.70
C ASP A 167 11.21 8.11 28.58
N LEU A 168 10.88 7.89 27.30
CA LEU A 168 11.46 8.61 26.16
C LEU A 168 10.99 10.07 26.01
N TYR A 169 9.88 10.44 26.64
CA TYR A 169 9.29 11.79 26.58
C TYR A 169 9.35 12.53 27.93
N ARG A 170 10.19 12.07 28.86
CA ARG A 170 10.59 12.79 30.08
C ARG A 170 11.97 13.39 29.91
#